data_AF-A0A9D7C2L3-F1
#
_entry.id   AF-A0A9D7C2L3-F1
#
_cell.length_a   1.000
_cell.length_b   1.000
_cell.length_c   1.000
_cell.angle_alpha   90.00
_cell.angle_beta   90.00
_cell.angle_gamma   90.00
#
_symmetry.space_group_name_H-M   'P 1'
#
loop_
_entity.id
_entity.type
_entity.pdbx_description
1 polymer ?
#
loop_
_entity_poly.entity_id
_entity_poly.type
_entity_poly.pdbx_seq_one_letter_code
_entity_poly.pdbx_strand_id
1 'polypeptide(L)'
;MNLKFHALILAATIIILVASCTTQKVTVKPEFPVGATIASPGPSYVLKGPEWKWNSSSKNYTYIAPEYVIRENGVWVRGHWKQVRRGYEWIPGYWKM
;
A
#
# COMPACT_ATOMS: atom_id res chain seq x y z
N MET A 1 -43.73 -11.44 19.10
CA MET A 1 -42.63 -10.92 18.25
C MET A 1 -42.34 -11.95 17.17
N ASN A 2 -42.44 -11.59 15.88
CA ASN A 2 -42.48 -12.55 14.77
C ASN A 2 -41.07 -13.08 14.40
N LEU A 3 -40.88 -14.41 14.40
CA LEU A 3 -39.61 -15.08 14.07
C LEU A 3 -39.09 -14.70 12.67
N LYS A 4 -40.01 -14.47 11.72
CA LYS A 4 -39.73 -14.01 10.35
C LYS A 4 -39.06 -12.63 10.30
N PHE A 5 -39.39 -11.75 11.24
CA PHE A 5 -38.85 -10.39 11.31
C PHE A 5 -37.40 -10.38 11.79
N HIS A 6 -37.05 -11.27 12.72
CA HIS A 6 -35.68 -11.44 13.22
C HIS A 6 -34.77 -12.03 12.14
N ALA A 7 -35.25 -13.03 11.38
CA ALA A 7 -34.52 -13.61 10.27
C ALA A 7 -34.18 -12.58 9.18
N LEU A 8 -35.11 -11.67 8.88
CA LEU A 8 -34.89 -10.58 7.92
C LEU A 8 -33.83 -9.58 8.38
N ILE A 9 -33.86 -9.19 9.67
CA ILE A 9 -32.86 -8.27 10.24
C ILE A 9 -31.47 -8.90 10.24
N LEU A 10 -31.38 -10.20 10.57
CA LEU A 10 -30.12 -10.94 10.62
C LEU A 10 -29.50 -11.11 9.22
N ALA A 11 -30.33 -11.42 8.22
CA ALA A 11 -29.90 -11.49 6.82
C ALA A 11 -29.40 -10.13 6.32
N ALA A 12 -30.09 -9.04 6.65
CA ALA A 12 -29.69 -7.69 6.26
C ALA A 12 -28.36 -7.26 6.90
N THR A 13 -28.12 -7.60 8.17
CA THR A 13 -26.84 -7.30 8.85
C THR A 13 -25.67 -8.08 8.26
N ILE A 14 -25.88 -9.34 7.90
CA ILE A 14 -24.85 -10.17 7.24
C ILE A 14 -24.47 -9.59 5.87
N ILE A 15 -25.45 -9.17 5.05
CA ILE A 15 -25.19 -8.60 3.72
C ILE A 15 -24.37 -7.30 3.78
N ILE A 16 -24.61 -6.45 4.79
CA ILE A 16 -23.87 -5.20 4.99
C ILE A 16 -22.41 -5.47 5.38
N LEU A 17 -22.13 -6.55 6.12
CA LEU A 17 -20.77 -6.90 6.57
C LEU A 17 -19.86 -7.37 5.41
N VAL A 18 -20.40 -7.93 4.32
CA VAL A 18 -19.60 -8.47 3.21
C VAL A 18 -19.22 -7.41 2.15
N ALA A 19 -19.83 -6.21 2.20
CA ALA A 19 -19.73 -5.23 1.12
C ALA A 19 -18.40 -4.44 1.06
N SER A 20 -17.48 -4.62 2.01
CA SER A 20 -16.33 -3.71 2.18
C SER A 20 -14.99 -4.26 1.68
N CYS A 21 -14.97 -5.08 0.62
CA CYS A 21 -13.72 -5.45 -0.05
C CYS A 21 -13.24 -4.32 -0.97
N THR A 22 -12.67 -3.25 -0.39
CA THR A 22 -12.00 -2.21 -1.19
C THR A 22 -10.68 -2.79 -1.73
N THR A 23 -10.60 -3.01 -3.03
CA THR A 23 -9.38 -3.45 -3.70
C THR A 23 -8.41 -2.25 -3.81
N GLN A 24 -7.16 -2.39 -3.33
CA GLN A 24 -6.14 -1.33 -3.33
C GLN A 24 -5.40 -1.29 -4.68
N LYS A 25 -6.02 -0.74 -5.72
CA LYS A 25 -5.50 -0.81 -7.10
C LYS A 25 -5.77 0.49 -7.84
N VAL A 26 -4.87 0.82 -8.77
CA VAL A 26 -5.01 1.95 -9.70
C VAL A 26 -4.97 1.47 -11.14
N THR A 27 -5.72 2.13 -12.03
CA THR A 27 -5.73 1.78 -13.47
C THR A 27 -4.42 2.15 -14.15
N VAL A 28 -3.85 3.30 -13.77
CA VAL A 28 -2.58 3.82 -14.29
C VAL A 28 -1.61 3.92 -13.13
N LYS A 29 -0.42 3.33 -13.27
CA LYS A 29 0.64 3.48 -12.27
C LYS A 29 1.15 4.93 -12.28
N PRO A 30 1.16 5.64 -11.15
CA PRO A 30 1.80 6.94 -11.10
C PRO A 30 3.32 6.80 -11.22
N GLU A 31 3.94 7.79 -11.86
CA GLU A 31 5.39 7.87 -11.94
C GLU A 31 5.97 8.46 -10.66
N PHE A 32 7.19 8.05 -10.32
CA PHE A 32 7.90 8.69 -9.23
C PHE A 32 8.21 10.14 -9.58
N PRO A 33 7.97 11.09 -8.66
CA PRO A 33 8.44 12.46 -8.84
C PRO A 33 9.95 12.47 -9.10
N VAL A 34 10.38 13.27 -10.07
CA VAL A 34 11.81 13.52 -10.29
C VAL A 34 12.32 14.36 -9.13
N GLY A 35 13.15 13.78 -8.27
CA GLY A 35 13.68 14.40 -7.07
C GLY A 35 15.18 14.65 -7.13
N ALA A 36 15.66 15.58 -6.30
CA ALA A 36 17.08 15.86 -6.12
C ALA A 36 17.84 14.63 -5.59
N THR A 37 19.09 14.49 -6.02
CA THR A 37 19.98 13.45 -5.49
C THR A 37 20.30 13.78 -4.04
N ILE A 38 19.88 12.91 -3.11
CA ILE A 38 20.19 13.06 -1.69
C ILE A 38 21.56 12.43 -1.45
N ALA A 39 22.51 13.21 -0.94
CA ALA A 39 23.82 12.70 -0.55
C ALA A 39 23.70 11.74 0.65
N SER A 40 24.46 10.65 0.64
CA SER A 40 24.48 9.71 1.77
C SER A 40 25.07 10.38 3.01
N PRO A 41 24.43 10.29 4.19
CA PRO A 41 25.00 10.79 5.44
C PRO A 41 26.25 10.03 5.90
N GLY A 42 26.48 8.80 5.39
CA GLY A 42 27.65 8.01 5.75
C GLY A 42 27.55 6.53 5.31
N PRO A 43 28.61 5.73 5.53
CA PRO A 43 28.69 4.34 5.05
C PRO A 43 27.71 3.38 5.75
N SER A 44 27.22 3.73 6.95
CA SER A 44 26.25 2.93 7.70
C SER A 44 24.80 3.22 7.29
N TYR A 45 24.55 4.04 6.27
CA TYR A 45 23.22 4.39 5.82
C TYR A 45 22.85 3.65 4.53
N VAL A 46 21.58 3.24 4.45
CA VAL A 46 20.98 2.66 3.24
C VAL A 46 19.85 3.57 2.79
N LEU A 47 19.77 3.82 1.49
CA LEU A 47 18.68 4.58 0.89
C LEU A 47 17.44 3.68 0.80
N LYS A 48 16.44 3.96 1.63
CA LYS A 48 15.13 3.30 1.66
C LYS A 48 14.16 4.05 0.77
N GLY A 49 13.45 3.33 -0.09
CA GLY A 49 12.51 3.89 -1.07
C GLY A 49 13.15 4.41 -2.36
N PRO A 50 12.44 5.22 -3.16
CA PRO A 50 11.07 5.74 -2.91
C PRO A 50 10.00 4.64 -2.86
N GLU A 51 8.86 4.93 -2.22
CA GLU A 51 7.77 3.96 -2.04
C GLU A 51 6.40 4.59 -2.36
N TRP A 52 5.36 3.75 -2.47
CA TRP A 52 3.97 4.17 -2.55
C TRP A 52 3.16 3.56 -1.42
N LYS A 53 2.27 4.35 -0.82
CA LYS A 53 1.35 3.88 0.23
C LYS A 53 -0.10 4.11 -0.18
N TRP A 54 -0.93 3.08 -0.04
CA TRP A 54 -2.35 3.21 -0.32
C TRP A 54 -3.02 4.16 0.69
N ASN A 55 -3.70 5.17 0.17
CA ASN A 55 -4.55 6.06 0.94
C ASN A 55 -6.01 5.59 0.79
N SER A 56 -6.56 5.04 1.87
CA SER A 56 -7.92 4.48 1.89
C SER A 56 -9.02 5.53 1.73
N SER A 57 -8.74 6.80 2.07
CA SER A 57 -9.67 7.91 1.98
C SER A 57 -9.78 8.43 0.54
N SER A 58 -8.65 8.64 -0.14
CA SER A 58 -8.64 9.11 -1.54
C SER A 58 -8.67 7.98 -2.58
N LYS A 59 -8.62 6.72 -2.14
CA LYS A 59 -8.56 5.51 -3.00
C LYS A 59 -7.44 5.59 -4.03
N ASN A 60 -6.29 6.13 -3.64
CA ASN A 60 -5.13 6.29 -4.50
C ASN A 60 -3.83 6.04 -3.72
N TYR A 61 -2.72 5.90 -4.41
CA TYR A 61 -1.41 5.80 -3.79
C TYR A 61 -0.80 7.19 -3.55
N THR A 62 -0.20 7.36 -2.37
CA THR A 62 0.57 8.54 -1.99
C THR A 62 2.06 8.21 -2.06
N TYR A 63 2.83 9.09 -2.70
CA TYR A 63 4.27 8.99 -2.79
C TYR A 63 4.92 9.15 -1.42
N ILE A 64 5.87 8.27 -1.11
CA ILE A 64 6.76 8.38 0.04
C ILE A 64 8.17 8.63 -0.49
N ALA A 65 8.71 9.79 -0.13
CA ALA A 65 10.06 10.19 -0.48
C ALA A 65 11.10 9.19 0.06
N PRO A 66 12.21 8.97 -0.67
CA PRO A 66 13.27 8.11 -0.17
C PRO A 66 13.96 8.78 1.02
N GLU A 67 14.44 7.96 1.95
CA GLU A 67 15.15 8.39 3.15
C GLU A 67 16.40 7.54 3.38
N TYR A 68 17.46 8.14 3.91
CA TYR A 68 18.59 7.37 4.41
C TYR A 68 18.29 6.91 5.83
N VAL A 69 18.39 5.60 6.05
CA VAL A 69 18.20 4.97 7.36
C VAL A 69 19.45 4.24 7.79
N ILE A 70 19.70 4.17 9.09
CA ILE A 70 20.82 3.39 9.63
C ILE A 70 20.58 1.92 9.29
N ARG A 71 21.61 1.29 8.73
CA ARG A 71 21.61 -0.13 8.38
C ARG A 71 21.62 -0.96 9.66
N GLU A 72 20.47 -1.53 10.00
CA GLU A 72 20.39 -2.45 11.14
C GLU A 72 20.88 -3.84 10.75
N ASN A 73 20.34 -4.44 9.66
CA ASN A 73 20.83 -5.66 9.03
C ASN A 73 20.24 -5.81 7.61
N GLY A 74 21.04 -6.33 6.68
CA GLY A 74 20.59 -6.61 5.31
C GLY A 74 20.68 -5.44 4.32
N VAL A 75 19.95 -5.55 3.21
CA VAL A 75 19.82 -4.55 2.15
C VAL A 75 18.35 -4.23 1.90
N TRP A 76 18.03 -2.97 1.65
CA TRP A 76 16.67 -2.58 1.27
C TRP A 76 16.41 -3.02 -0.17
N VAL A 77 15.41 -3.87 -0.36
CA VAL A 77 14.87 -4.20 -1.68
C VAL A 77 13.71 -3.26 -1.95
N ARG A 78 13.84 -2.42 -2.98
CA ARG A 78 12.81 -1.45 -3.35
C ARG A 78 11.50 -2.13 -3.73
N GLY A 79 10.39 -1.51 -3.32
CA GLY A 79 9.07 -1.89 -3.79
C GLY A 79 8.92 -1.72 -5.30
N HIS A 80 7.87 -2.30 -5.85
CA HIS A 80 7.58 -2.22 -7.29
C HIS A 80 6.08 -2.27 -7.58
N TRP A 81 5.70 -1.69 -8.71
CA TRP A 81 4.36 -1.85 -9.26
C TRP A 81 4.20 -3.26 -9.83
N LYS A 82 3.16 -3.96 -9.39
CA LYS A 82 2.75 -5.25 -9.94
C LYS A 82 1.45 -5.11 -10.71
N GLN A 83 1.45 -5.59 -11.95
CA GLN A 83 0.23 -5.67 -12.74
C GLN A 83 -0.66 -6.82 -12.24
N VAL A 84 -1.94 -6.53 -12.10
CA VAL A 84 -2.98 -7.48 -11.67
C VAL A 84 -4.18 -7.39 -12.61
N ARG A 85 -5.15 -8.31 -12.48
CA ARG A 85 -6.29 -8.48 -13.41
C ARG A 85 -7.06 -7.18 -13.74
N ARG A 86 -7.00 -6.15 -12.88
CA ARG A 86 -7.73 -4.89 -13.03
C ARG A 86 -6.90 -3.66 -12.62
N GLY A 87 -5.63 -3.61 -13.01
CA GLY A 87 -4.78 -2.44 -12.78
C GLY A 87 -3.45 -2.81 -12.13
N TYR A 88 -2.97 -1.92 -11.27
CA TYR A 88 -1.66 -2.03 -10.62
C TYR A 88 -1.80 -1.90 -9.12
N GLU A 89 -1.02 -2.70 -8.40
CA GLU A 89 -0.84 -2.63 -6.95
C GLU A 89 0.64 -2.37 -6.65
N TRP A 90 0.93 -1.56 -5.64
CA TRP A 90 2.28 -1.40 -5.14
C TRP A 90 2.60 -2.56 -4.20
N ILE A 91 3.68 -3.28 -4.50
CA ILE A 91 4.27 -4.26 -3.58
C ILE A 91 5.32 -3.50 -2.77
N PRO A 92 5.13 -3.34 -1.44
CA PRO A 92 6.07 -2.61 -0.61
C PRO A 92 7.47 -3.22 -0.65
N GLY A 93 8.49 -2.37 -0.58
CA GLY A 93 9.86 -2.81 -0.34
C GLY A 93 10.02 -3.51 1.01
N TYR A 94 11.11 -4.27 1.14
CA TYR A 94 11.41 -5.02 2.36
C TYR A 94 12.91 -5.13 2.59
N TRP A 95 13.28 -5.41 3.84
CA TRP A 95 14.65 -5.74 4.19
C TRP A 95 14.95 -7.19 3.83
N LYS A 96 15.97 -7.38 2.98
CA LYS A 96 16.54 -8.70 2.71
C LYS A 96 17.78 -8.88 3.58
N MET A 97 17.71 -9.84 4.49
CA MET A 97 18.84 -10.25 5.33
C MET A 97 19.90 -11.00 4.53
#